data_AF-A0AAI9UAX6-F1
#
_entry.id   AF-A0AAI9UAX6-F1
#
_cell.length_a   1.000
_cell.length_b   1.000
_cell.length_c   1.000
_cell.angle_alpha   90.00
_cell.angle_beta   90.00
_cell.angle_gamma   90.00
#
_symmetry.space_group_name_H-M   'P 1'
#
loop_
_entity.id
_entity.type
_entity.pdbx_description
1 polymer ?
#
loop_
_entity_poly.entity_id
_entity_poly.type
_entity_poly.pdbx_seq_one_letter_code
_entity_poly.pdbx_strand_id
1 'polypeptide(L)'
;MEAEAFENLGNLQCFRGLLDDAAESMAYATRLYEDLYGDAGNHVLRCMRYLGLIKHRQCKWEEAQSIMEKGFLRSVVVFGPEHEMTLGYMRSLSSFTADSSELEIVSSEPEDESQYSDTAEG
;
A
#
# COMPACT_ATOMS: atom_id res chain seq x y z
N MET A 1 10.48 -19.94 -12.74
CA MET A 1 9.50 -19.74 -13.85
C MET A 1 9.39 -18.24 -14.16
N GLU A 2 8.75 -17.82 -15.25
CA GLU A 2 8.68 -16.40 -15.65
C GLU A 2 8.08 -15.48 -14.56
N ALA A 3 7.00 -15.89 -13.90
CA ALA A 3 6.36 -15.13 -12.81
C ALA A 3 7.33 -14.81 -11.66
N GLU A 4 8.11 -15.81 -11.25
CA GLU A 4 9.10 -15.69 -10.18
C GLU A 4 10.25 -14.75 -10.56
N ALA A 5 10.64 -14.71 -11.84
CA ALA A 5 11.67 -13.78 -12.32
C ALA A 5 11.21 -12.33 -12.18
N PHE A 6 9.96 -12.02 -12.54
CA PHE A 6 9.37 -10.70 -12.37
C PHE A 6 9.14 -10.34 -10.90
N GLU A 7 8.75 -11.31 -10.06
CA GLU A 7 8.65 -11.08 -8.62
C GLU A 7 10.01 -10.67 -8.02
N ASN A 8 11.07 -11.41 -8.36
CA ASN A 8 12.43 -11.11 -7.90
C ASN A 8 12.94 -9.77 -8.44
N LEU A 9 12.63 -9.45 -9.70
CA LEU A 9 12.96 -8.16 -10.31
C LEU A 9 12.25 -7.00 -9.60
N GLY A 10 10.95 -7.13 -9.34
CA GLY A 10 10.17 -6.12 -8.63
C GLY A 10 10.70 -5.88 -7.22
N ASN A 11 11.11 -6.93 -6.51
CA ASN A 11 11.75 -6.80 -5.20
C ASN A 11 13.07 -6.01 -5.29
N LEU A 12 13.93 -6.33 -6.27
CA LEU A 12 15.18 -5.62 -6.48
C LEU A 12 14.96 -4.15 -6.84
N GLN A 13 13.98 -3.85 -7.69
CA GLN A 13 13.60 -2.49 -8.08
C GLN A 13 13.09 -1.69 -6.87
N CYS A 14 12.26 -2.30 -6.01
CA CYS A 14 11.84 -1.73 -4.73
C CYS A 14 13.00 -1.34 -3.83
N PHE A 15 14.00 -2.21 -3.68
CA PHE A 15 15.20 -1.93 -2.90
C PHE A 15 16.03 -0.78 -3.47
N ARG A 16 15.96 -0.57 -4.79
CA ARG A 16 16.63 0.54 -5.49
C ARG A 16 15.79 1.83 -5.55
N GLY A 17 14.56 1.81 -5.04
CA GLY A 17 13.65 2.96 -5.11
C GLY A 17 13.04 3.20 -6.48
N LEU A 18 13.17 2.25 -7.42
CA LEU A 18 12.55 2.29 -8.74
C LEU A 18 11.09 1.85 -8.63
N LEU A 19 10.26 2.69 -8.03
CA LEU A 19 8.90 2.31 -7.62
C LEU A 19 7.99 2.01 -8.81
N ASP A 20 8.08 2.76 -9.91
CA ASP A 20 7.25 2.53 -11.10
C ASP A 20 7.59 1.19 -11.76
N ASP A 21 8.88 0.94 -12.02
CA ASP A 21 9.33 -0.35 -12.57
C ASP A 21 8.95 -1.52 -11.64
N ALA A 22 9.06 -1.32 -10.32
CA ALA A 22 8.68 -2.34 -9.36
C ALA A 22 7.17 -2.64 -9.40
N ALA A 23 6.34 -1.61 -9.57
CA ALA A 23 4.90 -1.77 -9.68
C ALA A 23 4.54 -2.57 -10.95
N GLU A 24 5.19 -2.27 -12.08
CA GLU A 24 4.98 -2.99 -13.33
C GLU A 24 5.40 -4.46 -13.20
N SER A 25 6.59 -4.73 -12.66
CA SER A 25 7.07 -6.09 -12.43
C SER A 25 6.16 -6.89 -11.50
N MET A 26 5.70 -6.29 -10.40
CA MET A 26 4.78 -6.94 -9.46
C MET A 26 3.39 -7.17 -10.05
N ALA A 27 2.86 -6.23 -10.84
CA ALA A 27 1.58 -6.40 -11.52
C ALA A 27 1.66 -7.52 -12.57
N TYR A 28 2.75 -7.59 -13.33
CA TYR A 28 2.97 -8.65 -14.30
C TYR A 28 3.12 -10.03 -13.64
N ALA A 29 3.92 -10.12 -12.57
CA ALA A 29 4.04 -11.35 -11.79
C ALA A 29 2.70 -11.80 -11.21
N THR A 30 1.89 -10.85 -10.69
CA THR A 30 0.54 -11.14 -10.17
C THR A 30 -0.30 -11.81 -11.25
N ARG A 31 -0.38 -11.22 -12.45
CA ARG A 31 -1.15 -11.76 -13.57
C ARG A 31 -0.69 -13.17 -13.97
N LEU A 32 0.62 -13.38 -14.09
CA LEU A 32 1.15 -14.71 -14.44
C LEU A 32 0.81 -15.75 -13.37
N TYR A 33 0.88 -15.38 -12.09
CA TYR A 33 0.48 -16.28 -11.02
C TYR A 33 -1.02 -16.55 -10.99
N GLU A 34 -1.86 -15.56 -11.32
CA GLU A 34 -3.31 -15.75 -11.48
C GLU A 34 -3.63 -16.72 -12.63
N ASP A 35 -2.94 -16.60 -13.77
CA ASP A 35 -3.10 -17.49 -14.92
C ASP A 35 -2.67 -18.94 -14.61
N LEU A 36 -1.65 -19.13 -13.75
CA LEU A 36 -1.12 -20.44 -13.39
C LEU A 36 -1.88 -21.14 -12.27
N TYR A 37 -2.35 -20.39 -11.26
CA TYR A 37 -2.83 -20.95 -9.99
C TYR A 37 -4.20 -20.43 -9.56
N GLY A 38 -4.82 -19.53 -10.33
CA GLY A 38 -6.04 -18.82 -9.94
C GLY A 38 -5.76 -17.62 -9.04
N ASP A 39 -6.82 -16.91 -8.69
CA ASP A 39 -6.80 -15.56 -8.11
C ASP A 39 -6.40 -15.47 -6.62
N ALA A 40 -6.13 -16.61 -5.98
CA ALA A 40 -5.97 -16.71 -4.53
C ALA A 40 -4.75 -17.54 -4.09
N GLY A 41 -3.81 -17.82 -5.01
CA GLY A 41 -2.55 -18.49 -4.67
C GLY A 41 -1.65 -17.64 -3.76
N ASN A 42 -0.79 -18.30 -2.96
CA ASN A 42 0.16 -17.61 -2.07
C ASN A 42 1.00 -16.56 -2.81
N HIS A 43 1.43 -16.88 -4.03
CA HIS A 43 2.21 -15.97 -4.87
C HIS A 43 1.41 -14.74 -5.33
N VAL A 44 0.16 -14.92 -5.77
CA VAL A 44 -0.75 -13.81 -6.13
C VAL A 44 -0.91 -12.86 -4.95
N LEU A 45 -1.25 -13.41 -3.78
CA LEU A 45 -1.44 -12.63 -2.57
C LEU A 45 -0.13 -11.98 -2.07
N ARG A 46 1.03 -12.56 -2.35
CA ARG A 46 2.31 -11.92 -2.03
C ARG A 46 2.59 -10.75 -2.95
N CYS A 47 2.45 -10.92 -4.26
CA CYS A 47 2.66 -9.85 -5.25
C CYS A 47 1.69 -8.69 -5.05
N MET A 48 0.40 -8.96 -4.79
CA MET A 48 -0.60 -7.93 -4.48
C MET A 48 -0.22 -7.10 -3.26
N ARG A 49 0.27 -7.73 -2.18
CA ARG A 49 0.71 -7.03 -0.98
C ARG A 49 1.87 -6.09 -1.28
N TYR A 50 2.87 -6.55 -2.03
CA TYR A 50 3.98 -5.71 -2.46
C TYR A 50 3.52 -4.57 -3.37
N LEU A 51 2.62 -4.83 -4.32
CA LEU A 51 2.04 -3.80 -5.17
C LEU A 51 1.34 -2.72 -4.34
N GLY A 52 0.54 -3.09 -3.34
CA GLY A 52 -0.09 -2.14 -2.43
C GLY A 52 0.93 -1.28 -1.66
N LEU A 53 2.00 -1.89 -1.14
CA LEU A 53 3.08 -1.16 -0.46
C LEU A 53 3.83 -0.21 -1.40
N ILE A 54 4.04 -0.62 -2.66
CA ILE A 54 4.66 0.24 -3.68
C ILE A 54 3.77 1.44 -3.97
N LYS A 55 2.47 1.23 -4.20
CA LYS A 55 1.50 2.32 -4.44
C LYS A 55 1.46 3.30 -3.28
N HIS A 56 1.52 2.82 -2.05
CA HIS A 56 1.63 3.66 -0.87
C HIS A 56 2.90 4.52 -0.91
N ARG A 57 4.07 3.92 -1.19
CA ARG A 57 5.32 4.69 -1.34
C ARG A 57 5.32 5.68 -2.51
N GLN A 58 4.44 5.52 -3.48
CA GLN A 58 4.20 6.46 -4.59
C GLN A 58 3.18 7.55 -4.25
N CYS A 59 2.68 7.62 -3.01
CA CYS A 59 1.59 8.50 -2.59
C CYS A 59 0.27 8.26 -3.33
N LYS A 60 0.05 7.05 -3.88
CA LYS A 60 -1.21 6.63 -4.51
C LYS A 60 -2.05 5.88 -3.48
N TRP A 61 -2.51 6.61 -2.46
CA TRP A 61 -3.09 6.06 -1.24
C TRP A 61 -4.37 5.24 -1.50
N GLU A 62 -5.25 5.73 -2.37
CA GLU A 62 -6.52 5.08 -2.69
C GLU A 62 -6.30 3.76 -3.45
N GLU A 63 -5.34 3.74 -4.39
CA GLU A 63 -4.93 2.51 -5.09
C GLU A 63 -4.33 1.50 -4.11
N ALA A 64 -3.44 1.97 -3.23
CA ALA A 64 -2.80 1.13 -2.22
C ALA A 64 -3.83 0.48 -1.29
N GLN A 65 -4.78 1.27 -0.78
CA GLN A 65 -5.85 0.79 0.09
C GLN A 65 -6.74 -0.23 -0.62
N SER A 66 -7.19 0.08 -1.84
CA SER A 66 -8.05 -0.83 -2.62
C SER A 66 -7.38 -2.19 -2.87
N ILE A 67 -6.09 -2.19 -3.21
CA ILE A 67 -5.32 -3.43 -3.43
C ILE A 67 -5.19 -4.22 -2.12
N MET A 68 -4.88 -3.52 -1.02
CA MET A 68 -4.67 -4.15 0.28
C MET A 68 -5.96 -4.74 0.87
N GLU A 69 -7.10 -4.05 0.72
CA GLU A 69 -8.42 -4.56 1.14
C GLU A 69 -8.83 -5.81 0.34
N LYS A 70 -8.66 -5.79 -0.99
CA LYS A 70 -8.95 -6.95 -1.84
C LYS A 70 -8.08 -8.15 -1.46
N GLY A 71 -6.79 -7.92 -1.26
CA GLY A 71 -5.86 -8.97 -0.86
C GLY A 71 -6.14 -9.51 0.54
N PHE A 72 -6.54 -8.66 1.49
CA PHE A 72 -6.96 -9.06 2.83
C PHE A 72 -8.19 -9.98 2.79
N LEU A 73 -9.24 -9.59 2.06
CA LEU A 73 -10.46 -10.41 1.95
C LEU A 73 -10.16 -11.78 1.35
N ARG A 74 -9.34 -11.83 0.29
CA ARG A 74 -8.90 -13.09 -0.32
C ARG A 74 -8.06 -13.93 0.64
N SER A 75 -7.12 -13.32 1.37
CA SER A 75 -6.26 -14.05 2.31
C SER A 75 -7.05 -14.64 3.48
N VAL A 76 -8.08 -13.94 3.97
CA VAL A 76 -9.01 -14.47 4.99
C VAL A 76 -9.71 -15.73 4.48
N VAL A 77 -10.22 -15.70 3.23
CA VAL A 77 -10.92 -16.85 2.64
C VAL A 77 -9.99 -18.06 2.46
N VAL A 78 -8.75 -17.83 2.01
CA VAL A 78 -7.81 -18.92 1.69
C VAL A 78 -7.12 -19.48 2.93
N PHE A 79 -6.66 -18.60 3.82
CA PHE A 79 -5.78 -18.99 4.93
C PHE A 79 -6.40 -18.81 6.32
N GLY A 80 -7.52 -18.10 6.43
CA GLY A 80 -8.10 -17.69 7.70
C GLY A 80 -7.54 -16.38 8.26
N PRO A 81 -8.17 -15.83 9.31
CA PRO A 81 -7.86 -14.50 9.85
C PRO A 81 -6.52 -14.42 10.57
N GLU A 82 -6.05 -15.51 11.19
CA GLU A 82 -4.83 -15.52 12.02
C GLU A 82 -3.56 -15.90 11.24
N HIS A 83 -3.69 -16.27 9.97
CA HIS A 83 -2.54 -16.67 9.16
C HIS A 83 -1.60 -15.49 8.88
N GLU A 84 -0.30 -15.75 8.83
CA GLU A 84 0.75 -14.73 8.67
C GLU A 84 0.53 -13.82 7.44
N MET A 85 0.07 -14.39 6.32
CA MET A 85 -0.28 -13.61 5.13
C MET A 85 -1.41 -12.62 5.42
N THR A 86 -2.49 -13.06 6.07
CA THR A 86 -3.64 -12.22 6.43
C THR A 86 -3.26 -11.14 7.43
N LEU A 87 -2.47 -11.50 8.44
CA LEU A 87 -1.92 -10.54 9.40
C LEU A 87 -1.00 -9.52 8.72
N GLY A 88 -0.27 -9.93 7.68
CA GLY A 88 0.54 -9.02 6.86
C GLY A 88 -0.29 -7.93 6.19
N TYR A 89 -1.42 -8.31 5.58
CA TYR A 89 -2.38 -7.36 5.00
C TYR A 89 -2.99 -6.44 6.06
N MET A 90 -3.42 -6.99 7.20
CA MET A 90 -4.00 -6.22 8.29
C MET A 90 -3.03 -5.14 8.81
N ARG A 91 -1.77 -5.50 9.05
CA ARG A 91 -0.73 -4.55 9.50
C ARG A 91 -0.54 -3.41 8.50
N SER A 92 -0.52 -3.72 7.21
CA SER A 92 -0.39 -2.70 6.17
C SER A 92 -1.59 -1.78 6.11
N LEU A 93 -2.82 -2.30 6.21
CA LEU A 93 -4.02 -1.47 6.30
C LEU A 93 -4.01 -0.55 7.52
N SER A 94 -3.64 -1.06 8.70
CA SER A 94 -3.52 -0.24 9.91
C SER A 94 -2.50 0.88 9.76
N SER A 95 -1.36 0.61 9.10
CA SER A 95 -0.37 1.63 8.78
C SER A 95 -0.94 2.70 7.84
N PHE A 96 -1.66 2.31 6.79
CA PHE A 96 -2.22 3.26 5.82
C PHE A 96 -3.28 4.17 6.46
N THR A 97 -4.09 3.62 7.37
CA THR A 97 -5.06 4.43 8.11
C THR A 97 -4.41 5.41 9.09
N ALA A 98 -3.29 5.04 9.71
CA ALA A 98 -2.54 5.95 10.58
C ALA A 98 -1.97 7.12 9.78
N ASP A 99 -1.33 6.85 8.64
CA ASP A 99 -0.78 7.88 7.76
C ASP A 99 -1.88 8.82 7.23
N SER A 100 -3.05 8.29 6.86
CA SER A 100 -4.19 9.12 6.45
C SER A 100 -4.69 10.04 7.56
N SER A 101 -4.68 9.59 8.81
CA SER A 101 -5.12 10.40 9.96
C SER A 101 -4.14 11.53 10.30
N GLU A 102 -2.83 11.30 10.14
CA GLU A 102 -1.82 12.34 10.32
C GLU A 102 -1.91 13.44 9.25
N LEU A 103 -2.22 13.07 8.00
CA LEU A 103 -2.44 14.04 6.92
C LEU A 103 -3.68 14.91 7.14
N GLU A 104 -4.75 14.35 7.70
CA GLU A 104 -5.96 15.11 8.03
C GLU A 104 -5.69 16.18 9.09
N ILE A 105 -4.85 15.86 10.09
CA ILE A 105 -4.42 16.82 11.13
C ILE A 105 -3.59 17.95 10.52
N VAL A 106 -2.61 17.66 9.64
CA VAL A 106 -1.78 18.69 9.00
C VAL A 106 -2.60 19.61 8.09
N SER A 107 -3.64 19.08 7.42
CA SER A 107 -4.51 19.88 6.56
C SER A 107 -5.47 20.81 7.32
N SER A 108 -5.58 20.66 8.64
CA SER A 108 -6.54 21.39 9.48
C SER A 108 -5.91 22.43 10.43
N GLU A 109 -4.59 22.71 10.33
CA GLU A 109 -4.00 23.85 11.05
C GLU A 109 -4.54 25.19 10.48
N PRO A 110 -5.21 26.03 11.30
CA PRO A 110 -5.75 27.30 10.83
C PRO A 110 -4.64 28.35 10.66
N GLU A 111 -4.73 29.08 9.56
CA GLU A 111 -3.94 30.27 9.26
C GLU A 111 -4.13 31.36 10.34
N ASP A 112 -3.00 31.79 10.89
CA ASP A 112 -2.70 33.17 11.30
C ASP A 112 -3.44 33.77 12.52
N GLU A 113 -2.82 33.68 13.71
CA GLU A 113 -3.14 34.50 14.89
C GLU A 113 -2.43 35.88 14.87
N SER A 114 -2.16 36.51 13.71
CA SER A 114 -1.55 37.86 13.68
C SER A 114 -2.50 39.04 13.96
N GLN A 115 -3.73 38.82 14.42
CA GLN A 115 -4.66 39.90 14.79
C GLN A 115 -4.70 40.16 16.30
N TYR A 116 -3.56 40.57 16.86
CA TYR A 116 -3.52 41.36 18.10
C TYR A 116 -2.41 42.41 18.01
N SER A 117 -2.45 43.25 16.97
CA SER A 117 -1.85 44.57 17.01
C SER A 117 -2.95 45.62 16.89
N ASP A 118 -2.86 46.63 17.73
CA ASP A 118 -3.66 47.86 17.74
C ASP A 118 -5.09 47.79 18.30
N THR A 119 -5.16 47.91 19.63
CA THR A 119 -6.06 48.93 20.20
C THR A 119 -5.38 49.68 21.35
N ALA A 120 -5.17 50.98 21.06
CA ALA A 120 -5.23 52.12 21.96
C ALA A 120 -4.03 52.43 22.86
N GLU A 121 -3.05 53.14 22.28
CA GLU A 121 -2.65 54.41 22.87
C GLU A 121 -3.85 55.39 22.85
N GLY A 122 -4.10 56.05 23.97
CA GLY A 122 -5.16 57.05 24.15
C GLY A 122 -5.33 57.44 25.62
#